data_AF-A0AAD6UMY9-F1
#
_entry.id   AF-A0AAD6UMY9-F1
#
_cell.length_a   1.000
_cell.length_b   1.000
_cell.length_c   1.000
_cell.angle_alpha   90.00
_cell.angle_beta   90.00
_cell.angle_gamma   90.00
#
_symmetry.space_group_name_H-M   'P 1'
#
loop_
_entity.id
_entity.type
_entity.pdbx_description
1 polymer ?
#
loop_
_entity_poly.entity_id
_entity_poly.type
_entity_poly.pdbx_seq_one_letter_code
_entity_poly.pdbx_strand_id
1 'polypeptide(L)'
;MSFAAYSTPNQNTCYSVEYFSALTIAETPTINLPPILDKNSVGGFVFAPFEPTAIDEILVTAGEAVPCLEDLLPITQEFEEAYNKGARSVYFRIGDESKRYHFSKIRLFININNQSFPLMYAAAMLDRVVSYSLLLPAVIEELKQCHYTEPLAGFHVTEAPLYTLGCLLGEHWVVEDVLNARAELTYFREAAKALEADPSFLFLPTSFMNDCRTLYNLPCHIPDPLPK
;
A
#
# COMPACT_ATOMS: atom_id res chain seq x y z
N MET A 1 22.28 -13.32 -13.49
CA MET A 1 20.94 -13.02 -12.95
C MET A 1 20.96 -11.59 -12.44
N SER A 2 19.92 -10.78 -12.69
CA SER A 2 19.87 -9.41 -12.14
C SER A 2 19.46 -9.44 -10.67
N PHE A 3 19.82 -8.39 -9.92
CA PHE A 3 19.39 -8.24 -8.53
C PHE A 3 17.86 -8.24 -8.40
N ALA A 4 17.16 -7.57 -9.33
CA ALA A 4 15.69 -7.58 -9.37
C ALA A 4 15.13 -9.01 -9.51
N ALA A 5 15.60 -9.78 -10.49
CA ALA A 5 15.14 -11.17 -10.66
C ALA A 5 15.48 -12.07 -9.46
N TYR A 6 16.60 -11.81 -8.79
CA TYR A 6 17.03 -12.57 -7.61
C TYR A 6 16.21 -12.24 -6.36
N SER A 7 15.95 -10.95 -6.12
CA SER A 7 15.30 -10.47 -4.90
C SER A 7 13.78 -10.43 -4.99
N THR A 8 13.18 -10.55 -6.18
CA THR A 8 11.73 -10.56 -6.34
C THR A 8 11.15 -11.92 -5.95
N PRO A 9 10.18 -11.99 -5.02
CA PRO A 9 9.46 -13.23 -4.72
C PRO A 9 8.72 -13.78 -5.94
N ASN A 10 8.49 -15.09 -5.98
CA ASN A 10 7.65 -15.67 -7.02
C ASN A 10 6.22 -15.15 -6.88
N GLN A 11 5.55 -14.86 -8.00
CA GLN A 11 4.20 -14.30 -8.04
C GLN A 11 3.18 -15.17 -7.28
N ASN A 12 3.35 -16.49 -7.30
CA ASN A 12 2.47 -17.44 -6.62
C ASN A 12 2.84 -17.67 -5.14
N THR A 13 3.83 -16.95 -4.62
CA THR A 13 4.23 -17.05 -3.21
C THR A 13 3.27 -16.27 -2.33
N CYS A 14 2.85 -16.85 -1.21
CA CYS A 14 2.03 -16.16 -0.23
C CYS A 14 2.71 -14.85 0.21
N TYR A 15 1.93 -13.78 0.30
CA TYR A 15 2.40 -12.42 0.61
C TYR A 15 3.28 -11.74 -0.47
N SER A 16 3.33 -12.28 -1.69
CA SER A 16 3.84 -11.54 -2.85
C SER A 16 2.94 -10.34 -3.17
N VAL A 17 3.42 -9.43 -4.02
CA VAL A 17 2.59 -8.31 -4.50
C VAL A 17 1.40 -8.85 -5.28
N GLU A 18 1.63 -9.85 -6.13
CA GLU A 18 0.60 -10.51 -6.92
C GLU A 18 -0.45 -11.20 -6.04
N TYR A 19 -0.01 -11.89 -4.98
CA TYR A 19 -0.90 -12.51 -3.99
C TYR A 19 -1.86 -11.48 -3.39
N PHE A 20 -1.34 -10.35 -2.91
CA PHE A 20 -2.17 -9.29 -2.32
C PHE A 20 -3.07 -8.63 -3.37
N SER A 21 -2.57 -8.35 -4.57
CA SER A 21 -3.36 -7.74 -5.64
C SER A 21 -4.55 -8.59 -6.09
N ALA A 22 -4.45 -9.91 -5.95
CA ALA A 22 -5.51 -10.84 -6.32
C ALA A 22 -6.62 -10.97 -5.26
N LEU A 23 -6.42 -10.47 -4.04
CA LEU A 23 -7.42 -10.61 -2.98
C LEU A 23 -8.62 -9.72 -3.21
N THR A 24 -9.80 -10.30 -3.00
CA THR A 24 -11.08 -9.61 -2.98
C THR A 24 -11.38 -9.04 -1.59
N ILE A 25 -12.33 -8.11 -1.51
CA ILE A 25 -12.83 -7.58 -0.23
C ILE A 25 -13.34 -8.71 0.67
N ALA A 26 -14.03 -9.71 0.11
CA ALA A 26 -14.54 -10.86 0.84
C ALA A 26 -13.45 -11.71 1.53
N GLU A 27 -12.26 -11.77 0.93
CA GLU A 27 -11.15 -12.59 1.44
C GLU A 27 -10.37 -11.87 2.53
N THR A 28 -10.37 -10.54 2.56
CA THR A 28 -9.57 -9.74 3.50
C THR A 28 -9.73 -10.10 4.98
N PRO A 29 -10.93 -10.44 5.52
CA PRO A 29 -11.07 -10.82 6.93
C PRO A 29 -10.50 -12.21 7.25
N THR A 30 -10.25 -13.03 6.23
CA THR A 30 -9.76 -14.41 6.38
C THR A 30 -8.23 -14.50 6.36
N ILE A 31 -7.56 -13.43 5.94
CA ILE A 31 -6.10 -13.38 5.84
C ILE A 31 -5.49 -13.23 7.23
N ASN A 32 -4.78 -14.26 7.67
CA ASN A 32 -3.96 -14.21 8.87
C ASN A 32 -2.55 -13.73 8.54
N LEU A 33 -2.30 -12.44 8.75
CA LEU A 33 -0.94 -11.91 8.64
C LEU A 33 -0.10 -12.36 9.84
N PRO A 34 1.21 -12.64 9.64
CA PRO A 34 2.11 -12.89 10.75
C PRO A 34 2.24 -11.64 11.64
N PRO A 35 2.52 -11.83 12.95
CA PRO A 35 2.71 -10.71 13.86
C PRO A 35 3.92 -9.87 13.42
N ILE A 36 3.73 -8.55 13.37
CA ILE A 36 4.79 -7.59 13.11
C ILE A 36 5.45 -7.25 14.45
N LEU A 37 6.78 -7.40 14.52
CA LEU A 37 7.57 -7.10 15.72
C LEU A 37 7.64 -5.59 15.95
N ASP A 38 7.88 -5.20 17.20
CA ASP A 38 8.09 -3.81 17.57
C ASP A 38 9.36 -3.23 16.94
N LYS A 39 9.42 -1.89 16.89
CA LYS A 39 10.59 -1.16 16.41
C LYS A 39 11.85 -1.52 17.20
N ASN A 40 12.99 -1.62 16.52
CA ASN A 40 14.29 -2.03 17.04
C ASN A 40 14.35 -3.50 17.47
N SER A 41 13.49 -4.35 16.90
CA SER A 41 13.53 -5.80 17.07
C SER A 41 14.77 -6.43 16.43
N VAL A 42 15.25 -5.84 15.32
CA VAL A 42 16.47 -6.25 14.63
C VAL A 42 17.66 -5.54 15.26
N GLY A 43 18.42 -6.23 16.11
CA GLY A 43 19.59 -5.70 16.79
C GLY A 43 20.83 -5.57 15.91
N GLY A 44 20.79 -6.03 14.67
CA GLY A 44 21.87 -5.90 13.68
C GLY A 44 21.71 -6.87 12.52
N PHE A 45 22.42 -6.61 11.42
CA PHE A 45 22.41 -7.46 10.25
C PHE A 45 23.78 -7.57 9.59
N VAL A 46 24.04 -8.69 8.90
CA VAL A 46 25.27 -8.91 8.13
C VAL A 46 24.93 -9.63 6.82
N PHE A 47 25.41 -9.10 5.70
CA PHE A 47 25.30 -9.74 4.39
C PHE A 47 26.27 -10.92 4.27
N ALA A 48 25.81 -12.01 3.64
CA ALA A 48 26.63 -13.20 3.46
C ALA A 48 26.52 -13.76 2.03
N PRO A 49 27.57 -14.43 1.53
CA PRO A 49 27.60 -14.98 0.18
C PRO A 49 26.82 -16.30 0.03
N PHE A 50 26.35 -16.87 1.14
CA PHE A 50 25.66 -18.16 1.14
C PHE A 50 24.23 -18.00 0.64
N GLU A 51 23.88 -18.76 -0.38
CA GLU A 51 22.51 -18.84 -0.89
C GLU A 51 21.67 -19.74 0.03
N PRO A 52 20.61 -19.20 0.65
CA PRO A 52 19.69 -19.99 1.46
C PRO A 52 18.97 -21.04 0.62
N THR A 53 18.81 -22.23 1.19
CA THR A 53 18.13 -23.36 0.52
C THR A 53 16.99 -23.92 1.36
N ALA A 54 16.93 -23.58 2.65
CA ALA A 54 15.87 -24.03 3.52
C ALA A 54 14.60 -23.18 3.33
N ILE A 55 13.43 -23.82 3.44
CA ILE A 55 12.14 -23.20 3.16
C ILE A 55 11.89 -22.00 4.08
N ASP A 56 12.25 -22.11 5.35
CA ASP A 56 12.15 -21.08 6.38
C ASP A 56 13.18 -19.95 6.22
N GLU A 57 14.13 -20.05 5.29
CA GLU A 57 15.02 -18.95 4.93
C GLU A 57 14.53 -18.17 3.69
N ILE A 58 13.62 -18.76 2.92
CA ILE A 58 13.16 -18.25 1.61
C ILE A 58 11.69 -17.80 1.67
N LEU A 59 10.84 -18.52 2.39
CA LEU A 59 9.40 -18.27 2.51
C LEU A 59 9.03 -17.89 3.94
N VAL A 60 7.95 -17.12 4.09
CA VAL A 60 7.37 -16.81 5.39
C VAL A 60 6.56 -18.03 5.87
N THR A 61 6.90 -18.57 7.03
CA THR A 61 6.27 -19.78 7.57
C THR A 61 5.18 -19.45 8.59
N ALA A 62 4.30 -20.41 8.87
CA ALA A 62 3.24 -20.24 9.86
C ALA A 62 3.83 -20.03 11.26
N GLY A 63 3.38 -18.98 11.95
CA GLY A 63 3.86 -18.61 13.29
C GLY A 63 5.17 -17.83 13.32
N GLU A 64 5.76 -17.52 12.16
CA GLU A 64 6.91 -16.63 12.09
C GLU A 64 6.49 -15.19 12.38
N ALA A 65 7.30 -14.47 13.17
CA ALA A 65 7.15 -13.03 13.37
C ALA A 65 7.98 -12.25 12.35
N VAL A 66 7.44 -11.14 11.87
CA VAL A 66 8.04 -10.32 10.82
C VAL A 66 8.59 -9.02 11.42
N PRO A 67 9.84 -8.61 11.12
CA PRO A 67 10.33 -7.32 11.57
C PRO A 67 9.49 -6.14 11.05
N CYS A 68 9.39 -5.07 11.83
CA CYS A 68 8.74 -3.83 11.38
C CYS A 68 9.47 -3.21 10.18
N LEU A 69 8.75 -2.37 9.43
CA LEU A 69 9.28 -1.72 8.25
C LEU A 69 10.52 -0.86 8.54
N GLU A 70 10.54 -0.15 9.67
CA GLU A 70 11.65 0.71 10.08
C GLU A 70 12.97 -0.06 10.26
N ASP A 71 12.90 -1.29 10.76
CA ASP A 71 14.07 -2.16 10.92
C ASP A 71 14.54 -2.74 9.58
N LEU A 72 13.63 -2.93 8.62
CA LEU A 72 13.93 -3.47 7.29
C LEU A 72 14.53 -2.43 6.33
N LEU A 73 14.15 -1.16 6.48
CA LEU A 73 14.56 -0.08 5.57
C LEU A 73 16.09 0.04 5.40
N PRO A 74 16.90 0.13 6.47
CA PRO A 74 18.36 0.24 6.33
C PRO A 74 18.96 -0.94 5.56
N ILE A 75 18.44 -2.15 5.81
CA ILE A 75 18.92 -3.37 5.17
C ILE A 75 18.64 -3.31 3.66
N THR A 76 17.42 -2.91 3.29
CA THR A 76 16.98 -2.91 1.89
C THR A 76 17.64 -1.84 1.03
N GLN A 77 18.11 -0.75 1.64
CA GLN A 77 18.91 0.28 0.97
C GLN A 77 20.27 -0.25 0.51
N GLU A 78 20.83 -1.25 1.19
CA GLU A 78 22.13 -1.83 0.87
C GLU A 78 22.05 -3.09 -0.01
N PHE A 79 20.84 -3.58 -0.34
CA PHE A 79 20.65 -4.87 -1.01
C PHE A 79 21.37 -5.01 -2.35
N GLU A 80 21.21 -4.03 -3.24
CA GLU A 80 21.76 -4.11 -4.58
C GLU A 80 23.30 -4.04 -4.56
N GLU A 81 23.84 -3.15 -3.72
CA GLU A 81 25.29 -3.05 -3.53
C GLU A 81 25.85 -4.35 -2.93
N ALA A 82 25.22 -4.91 -1.91
CA ALA A 82 25.63 -6.16 -1.29
C ALA A 82 25.55 -7.33 -2.30
N TYR A 83 24.49 -7.41 -3.10
CA TYR A 83 24.34 -8.41 -4.16
C TYR A 83 25.48 -8.36 -5.16
N ASN A 84 25.84 -7.14 -5.60
CA ASN A 84 26.93 -6.88 -6.53
C ASN A 84 28.30 -7.23 -5.94
N LYS A 85 28.46 -7.15 -4.60
CA LYS A 85 29.63 -7.64 -3.85
C LYS A 85 29.62 -9.16 -3.61
N GLY A 86 28.63 -9.88 -4.11
CA GLY A 86 28.55 -11.34 -4.02
C GLY A 86 27.66 -11.86 -2.88
N ALA A 87 26.97 -11.00 -2.13
CA ALA A 87 26.02 -11.43 -1.12
C ALA A 87 24.78 -12.08 -1.74
N ARG A 88 24.24 -13.08 -1.06
CA ARG A 88 23.06 -13.87 -1.44
C ARG A 88 22.04 -14.00 -0.29
N SER A 89 22.44 -13.63 0.93
CA SER A 89 21.56 -13.62 2.09
C SER A 89 21.92 -12.51 3.08
N VAL A 90 21.03 -12.30 4.04
CA VAL A 90 21.26 -11.47 5.22
C VAL A 90 21.07 -12.31 6.47
N TYR A 91 21.99 -12.21 7.43
CA TYR A 91 21.78 -12.68 8.80
C TYR A 91 21.16 -11.55 9.61
N PHE A 92 20.02 -11.80 10.24
CA PHE A 92 19.36 -10.92 11.19
C PHE A 92 19.69 -11.38 12.60
N ARG A 93 19.96 -10.43 13.49
CA ARG A 93 19.96 -10.69 14.94
C ARG A 93 18.66 -10.19 15.53
N ILE A 94 17.76 -11.10 15.93
CA ILE A 94 16.48 -10.78 16.58
C ILE A 94 16.55 -11.35 18.00
N GLY A 95 16.63 -10.46 18.99
CA GLY A 95 16.98 -10.86 20.36
C GLY A 95 18.36 -11.56 20.41
N ASP A 96 18.38 -12.78 20.94
CA ASP A 96 19.58 -13.62 21.02
C ASP A 96 19.73 -14.59 19.82
N GLU A 97 18.75 -14.62 18.91
CA GLU A 97 18.76 -15.52 17.76
C GLU A 97 19.37 -14.85 16.52
N SER A 98 20.17 -15.60 15.78
CA SER A 98 20.67 -15.22 14.45
C SER A 98 19.96 -16.04 13.39
N LYS A 99 19.20 -15.38 12.51
CA LYS A 99 18.43 -16.03 11.43
C LYS A 99 18.95 -15.59 10.08
N ARG A 100 19.07 -16.53 9.15
CA ARG A 100 19.49 -16.25 7.78
C ARG A 100 18.29 -16.15 6.87
N TYR A 101 18.23 -15.11 6.06
CA TYR A 101 17.13 -14.88 5.13
C TYR A 101 17.63 -14.56 3.72
N HIS A 102 16.92 -15.10 2.73
CA HIS A 102 17.08 -14.72 1.34
C HIS A 102 16.48 -13.33 1.09
N PHE A 103 16.99 -12.59 0.10
CA PHE A 103 16.51 -11.23 -0.20
C PHE A 103 15.03 -11.19 -0.57
N SER A 104 14.53 -12.23 -1.26
CA SER A 104 13.09 -12.35 -1.56
C SER A 104 12.23 -12.49 -0.31
N LYS A 105 12.69 -13.18 0.73
CA LYS A 105 11.95 -13.27 1.99
C LYS A 105 11.81 -11.90 2.66
N ILE A 106 12.85 -11.08 2.59
CA ILE A 106 12.78 -9.72 3.12
C ILE A 106 11.81 -8.84 2.31
N ARG A 107 11.69 -9.04 1.00
CA ARG A 107 10.64 -8.40 0.20
C ARG A 107 9.24 -8.85 0.63
N LEU A 108 9.04 -10.13 0.95
CA LEU A 108 7.78 -10.60 1.53
C LEU A 108 7.48 -9.91 2.86
N PHE A 109 8.48 -9.75 3.74
CA PHE A 109 8.32 -8.99 4.99
C PHE A 109 7.88 -7.54 4.74
N ILE A 110 8.46 -6.85 3.76
CA ILE A 110 8.04 -5.50 3.37
C ILE A 110 6.59 -5.50 2.87
N ASN A 111 6.21 -6.46 2.01
CA ASN A 111 4.85 -6.55 1.50
C ASN A 111 3.84 -6.74 2.64
N ILE A 112 4.15 -7.60 3.62
CA ILE A 112 3.32 -7.82 4.81
C ILE A 112 3.13 -6.52 5.60
N ASN A 113 4.23 -5.80 5.86
CA ASN A 113 4.18 -4.51 6.56
C ASN A 113 3.28 -3.52 5.80
N ASN A 114 3.49 -3.38 4.49
CA ASN A 114 2.76 -2.44 3.64
C ASN A 114 1.26 -2.79 3.50
N GLN A 115 0.89 -4.08 3.60
CA GLN A 115 -0.49 -4.53 3.39
C GLN A 115 -1.27 -4.77 4.69
N SER A 116 -0.60 -4.69 5.85
CA SER A 116 -1.24 -4.86 7.15
C SER A 116 -2.43 -3.92 7.37
N PHE A 117 -2.22 -2.63 7.13
CA PHE A 117 -3.23 -1.60 7.31
C PHE A 117 -4.31 -1.62 6.20
N PRO A 118 -3.97 -1.73 4.90
CA PRO A 118 -4.97 -1.92 3.86
C PRO A 118 -5.93 -3.08 4.10
N LEU A 119 -5.43 -4.24 4.52
CA LEU A 119 -6.26 -5.42 4.81
C LEU A 119 -7.17 -5.19 6.02
N MET A 120 -6.64 -4.58 7.09
CA MET A 120 -7.43 -4.20 8.26
C MET A 120 -8.58 -3.25 7.88
N TYR A 121 -8.32 -2.26 7.03
CA TYR A 121 -9.33 -1.30 6.57
C TYR A 121 -10.39 -1.92 5.68
N ALA A 122 -10.00 -2.77 4.72
CA ALA A 122 -10.94 -3.50 3.88
C ALA A 122 -11.86 -4.42 4.72
N ALA A 123 -11.29 -5.16 5.67
CA ALA A 123 -12.04 -6.05 6.55
C ALA A 123 -13.02 -5.29 7.45
N ALA A 124 -12.57 -4.19 8.07
CA ALA A 124 -13.43 -3.34 8.90
C ALA A 124 -14.56 -2.68 8.08
N MET A 125 -14.26 -2.27 6.85
CA MET A 125 -15.25 -1.74 5.92
C MET A 125 -16.34 -2.76 5.60
N LEU A 126 -15.95 -3.97 5.22
CA LEU A 126 -16.89 -5.04 4.92
C LEU A 126 -17.79 -5.35 6.14
N ASP A 127 -17.18 -5.51 7.31
CA ASP A 127 -17.91 -5.77 8.57
C ASP A 127 -18.99 -4.71 8.84
N ARG A 128 -18.66 -3.43 8.66
CA ARG A 128 -19.60 -2.32 8.88
C ARG A 128 -20.70 -2.27 7.83
N VAL A 129 -20.37 -2.43 6.55
CA VAL A 129 -21.38 -2.41 5.48
C VAL A 129 -22.40 -3.54 5.68
N VAL A 130 -21.93 -4.74 6.03
CA VAL A 130 -22.78 -5.90 6.32
C VAL A 130 -23.60 -5.70 7.59
N SER A 131 -22.97 -5.30 8.69
CA SER A 131 -23.62 -5.20 10.00
C SER A 131 -24.73 -4.14 10.04
N TYR A 132 -24.56 -3.03 9.35
CA TYR A 132 -25.51 -1.92 9.37
C TYR A 132 -26.56 -1.99 8.24
N SER A 133 -26.47 -2.98 7.35
CA SER A 133 -27.37 -3.11 6.18
C SER A 133 -27.49 -1.79 5.39
N LEU A 134 -26.36 -1.07 5.24
CA LEU A 134 -26.34 0.26 4.62
C LEU A 134 -26.66 0.21 3.12
N LEU A 135 -26.41 -0.94 2.50
CA LEU A 135 -26.54 -1.17 1.07
C LEU A 135 -27.52 -2.32 0.81
N LEU A 136 -28.07 -2.35 -0.40
CA LEU A 136 -28.87 -3.48 -0.86
C LEU A 136 -28.01 -4.75 -0.89
N PRO A 137 -28.55 -5.93 -0.56
CA PRO A 137 -27.78 -7.18 -0.54
C PRO A 137 -27.02 -7.46 -1.84
N ALA A 138 -27.61 -7.18 -3.00
CA ALA A 138 -26.95 -7.36 -4.30
C ALA A 138 -25.67 -6.50 -4.42
N VAL A 139 -25.71 -5.25 -3.95
CA VAL A 139 -24.56 -4.34 -3.98
C VAL A 139 -23.47 -4.80 -3.01
N ILE A 140 -23.85 -5.39 -1.87
CA ILE A 140 -22.88 -5.98 -0.93
C ILE A 140 -22.17 -7.17 -1.57
N GLU A 141 -22.90 -8.03 -2.30
CA GLU A 141 -22.30 -9.16 -3.01
C GLU A 141 -21.37 -8.71 -4.15
N GLU A 142 -21.73 -7.64 -4.88
CA GLU A 142 -20.82 -7.04 -5.87
C GLU A 142 -19.56 -6.48 -5.20
N LEU A 143 -19.70 -5.69 -4.13
CA LEU A 143 -18.58 -5.13 -3.37
C LEU A 143 -17.62 -6.21 -2.86
N LYS A 144 -18.17 -7.35 -2.40
CA LYS A 144 -17.37 -8.50 -1.94
C LYS A 144 -16.45 -9.07 -3.02
N GLN A 145 -16.84 -8.99 -4.30
CA GLN A 145 -16.06 -9.53 -5.42
C GLN A 145 -14.99 -8.57 -5.95
N CYS A 146 -15.07 -7.28 -5.64
CA CYS A 146 -14.05 -6.32 -6.03
C CYS A 146 -12.73 -6.61 -5.33
N HIS A 147 -11.61 -6.39 -6.04
CA HIS A 147 -10.30 -6.39 -5.40
C HIS A 147 -10.19 -5.22 -4.42
N TYR A 148 -9.64 -5.44 -3.22
CA TYR A 148 -9.57 -4.36 -2.23
C TYR A 148 -8.65 -3.21 -2.65
N THR A 149 -7.76 -3.47 -3.61
CA THR A 149 -6.82 -2.50 -4.20
C THR A 149 -7.35 -1.81 -5.45
N GLU A 150 -8.51 -2.20 -5.98
CA GLU A 150 -9.12 -1.53 -7.13
C GLU A 150 -9.45 -0.07 -6.79
N PRO A 151 -9.26 0.86 -7.75
CA PRO A 151 -9.62 2.25 -7.54
C PRO A 151 -11.15 2.42 -7.42
N LEU A 152 -11.57 3.44 -6.67
CA LEU A 152 -12.98 3.83 -6.59
C LEU A 152 -13.50 4.24 -7.97
N ALA A 153 -14.42 3.45 -8.52
CA ALA A 153 -15.02 3.72 -9.82
C ALA A 153 -15.96 4.95 -9.79
N GLY A 154 -16.06 5.64 -10.94
CA GLY A 154 -17.01 6.74 -11.14
C GLY A 154 -16.54 8.12 -10.69
N PHE A 155 -15.28 8.24 -10.28
CA PHE A 155 -14.63 9.50 -9.92
C PHE A 155 -13.63 9.93 -10.98
N HIS A 156 -13.51 11.24 -11.24
CA HIS A 156 -12.57 11.75 -12.24
C HIS A 156 -11.20 12.03 -11.66
N VAL A 157 -11.14 12.43 -10.39
CA VAL A 157 -9.92 12.95 -9.76
C VAL A 157 -9.23 11.91 -8.89
N THR A 158 -9.97 10.92 -8.37
CA THR A 158 -9.46 10.03 -7.32
C THR A 158 -9.18 8.63 -7.85
N GLU A 159 -7.93 8.19 -7.75
CA GLU A 159 -7.49 6.80 -7.95
C GLU A 159 -7.40 6.05 -6.61
N ALA A 160 -8.12 6.52 -5.58
CA ALA A 160 -8.06 5.95 -4.24
C ALA A 160 -8.48 4.47 -4.28
N PRO A 161 -7.65 3.56 -3.75
CA PRO A 161 -8.04 2.16 -3.63
C PRO A 161 -9.27 1.98 -2.74
N LEU A 162 -10.12 0.99 -3.03
CA LEU A 162 -11.36 0.69 -2.29
C LEU A 162 -11.15 0.58 -0.78
N TYR A 163 -10.07 -0.06 -0.33
CA TYR A 163 -9.80 -0.21 1.10
C TYR A 163 -9.68 1.13 1.84
N THR A 164 -9.32 2.22 1.15
CA THR A 164 -9.14 3.53 1.80
C THR A 164 -10.45 4.05 2.39
N LEU A 165 -11.62 3.59 1.93
CA LEU A 165 -12.91 3.90 2.54
C LEU A 165 -12.99 3.45 4.01
N GLY A 166 -12.19 2.46 4.42
CA GLY A 166 -12.05 2.06 5.81
C GLY A 166 -11.57 3.19 6.74
N CYS A 167 -10.90 4.23 6.21
CA CYS A 167 -10.48 5.39 7.02
C CYS A 167 -11.66 6.19 7.60
N LEU A 168 -12.87 6.02 7.05
CA LEU A 168 -14.09 6.64 7.56
C LEU A 168 -14.62 5.94 8.83
N LEU A 169 -14.07 4.78 9.19
CA LEU A 169 -14.54 3.91 10.25
C LEU A 169 -13.67 4.04 11.51
N GLY A 170 -13.71 5.21 12.14
CA GLY A 170 -13.03 5.45 13.42
C GLY A 170 -12.43 6.85 13.52
N GLU A 171 -11.54 7.03 14.49
CA GLU A 171 -10.80 8.26 14.73
C GLU A 171 -9.43 8.24 14.03
N HIS A 172 -9.42 7.84 12.76
CA HIS A 172 -8.21 7.84 11.95
C HIS A 172 -8.13 9.09 11.07
N TRP A 173 -6.91 9.40 10.61
CA TRP A 173 -6.72 10.41 9.59
C TRP A 173 -7.44 9.99 8.31
N VAL A 174 -8.30 10.87 7.81
CA VAL A 174 -9.00 10.66 6.55
C VAL A 174 -8.01 10.86 5.41
N VAL A 175 -7.92 9.88 4.52
CA VAL A 175 -7.07 9.96 3.33
C VAL A 175 -7.59 11.07 2.42
N GLU A 176 -6.68 11.89 1.90
CA GLU A 176 -6.98 13.04 1.04
C GLU A 176 -7.90 12.66 -0.13
N ASP A 177 -7.61 11.54 -0.81
CA ASP A 177 -8.40 11.06 -1.93
C ASP A 177 -9.84 10.68 -1.53
N VAL A 178 -10.05 10.13 -0.34
CA VAL A 178 -11.41 9.83 0.16
C VAL A 178 -12.18 11.13 0.41
N LEU A 179 -11.50 12.19 0.87
CA LEU A 179 -12.11 13.51 1.02
C LEU A 179 -12.46 14.13 -0.33
N ASN A 180 -11.58 14.02 -1.32
CA ASN A 180 -11.81 14.47 -2.69
C ASN A 180 -12.98 13.72 -3.34
N ALA A 181 -13.07 12.39 -3.17
CA ALA A 181 -14.18 11.59 -3.66
C ALA A 181 -15.51 12.05 -3.05
N ARG A 182 -15.54 12.33 -1.74
CA ARG A 182 -16.74 12.88 -1.07
C ARG A 182 -17.13 14.27 -1.60
N ALA A 183 -16.14 15.12 -1.88
CA ALA A 183 -16.38 16.44 -2.47
C ALA A 183 -16.97 16.32 -3.88
N GLU A 184 -16.45 15.41 -4.69
CA GLU A 184 -16.94 15.11 -6.04
C GLU A 184 -18.38 14.53 -6.01
N LEU A 185 -18.68 13.61 -5.08
CA LEU A 185 -20.06 13.15 -4.85
C LEU A 185 -21.01 14.30 -4.49
N THR A 186 -20.53 15.26 -3.69
CA THR A 186 -21.34 16.42 -3.30
C THR A 186 -21.59 17.32 -4.51
N TYR A 187 -20.58 17.55 -5.34
CA TYR A 187 -20.72 18.25 -6.61
C TYR A 187 -21.78 17.59 -7.50
N PHE A 188 -21.66 16.28 -7.75
CA PHE A 188 -22.62 15.55 -8.60
C PHE A 188 -24.04 15.62 -8.05
N ARG A 189 -24.20 15.52 -6.72
CA ARG A 189 -25.52 15.60 -6.08
C ARG A 189 -26.20 16.95 -6.28
N GLU A 190 -25.47 18.05 -6.16
CA GLU A 190 -26.08 19.37 -6.39
C GLU A 190 -26.27 19.66 -7.88
N ALA A 191 -25.32 19.23 -8.74
CA ALA A 191 -25.48 19.33 -10.19
C ALA A 191 -26.74 18.59 -10.68
N ALA A 192 -27.01 17.40 -10.13
CA ALA A 192 -28.21 16.64 -10.45
C ALA A 192 -29.52 17.34 -10.02
N LYS A 193 -29.48 18.22 -9.01
CA LYS A 193 -30.65 19.04 -8.61
C LYS A 193 -30.84 20.25 -9.52
N ALA A 194 -29.76 20.77 -10.08
CA ALA A 194 -29.76 21.92 -10.98
C ALA A 194 -30.02 21.47 -12.43
N LEU A 195 -31.16 20.81 -12.67
CA LEU A 195 -31.52 20.18 -13.96
C LEU A 195 -31.45 21.14 -15.18
N GLU A 196 -31.51 22.45 -14.96
CA GLU A 196 -31.55 23.47 -16.02
C GLU A 196 -30.43 24.52 -15.92
N ALA A 197 -29.53 24.43 -14.94
CA ALA A 197 -28.49 25.43 -14.73
C ALA A 197 -27.19 24.79 -14.26
N ASP A 198 -26.06 25.32 -14.72
CA ASP A 198 -24.76 24.88 -14.23
C ASP A 198 -24.64 25.12 -12.71
N PRO A 199 -23.92 24.25 -11.97
CA PRO A 199 -23.65 24.47 -10.56
C PRO A 199 -23.01 25.84 -10.33
N SER A 200 -23.53 26.61 -9.38
CA SER A 200 -23.00 27.94 -9.03
C SER A 200 -21.70 27.89 -8.23
N PHE A 201 -21.14 26.71 -8.02
CA PHE A 201 -19.94 26.47 -7.24
C PHE A 201 -19.05 25.43 -7.93
N LEU A 202 -17.75 25.52 -7.67
CA LEU A 202 -16.74 24.60 -8.17
C LEU A 202 -16.07 23.91 -6.99
N PHE A 203 -15.92 22.59 -7.07
CA PHE A 203 -15.05 21.85 -6.16
C PHE A 203 -13.68 21.70 -6.80
N LEU A 204 -12.66 22.03 -6.02
CA LEU A 204 -11.26 21.88 -6.39
C LEU A 204 -10.63 20.79 -5.53
N PRO A 205 -9.71 20.00 -6.09
CA PRO A 205 -8.94 19.03 -5.30
C PRO A 205 -8.23 19.73 -4.15
N THR A 206 -8.08 19.05 -3.02
CA THR A 206 -7.32 19.53 -1.85
C THR A 206 -5.88 19.93 -2.18
N SER A 207 -5.27 19.32 -3.20
CA SER A 207 -3.92 19.67 -3.69
C SER A 207 -3.86 21.06 -4.35
N PHE A 208 -4.98 21.58 -4.85
CA PHE A 208 -5.03 22.77 -5.73
C PHE A 208 -4.26 23.97 -5.15
N MET A 209 -4.46 24.27 -3.86
CA MET A 209 -3.79 25.42 -3.24
C MET A 209 -2.28 25.20 -3.08
N ASN A 210 -1.85 23.95 -2.84
CA ASN A 210 -0.43 23.60 -2.80
C ASN A 210 0.19 23.67 -4.19
N ASP A 211 -0.55 23.24 -5.22
CA ASP A 211 -0.12 23.30 -6.61
C ASP A 211 0.03 24.75 -7.07
N CYS A 212 -0.97 25.61 -6.78
CA CYS A 212 -0.89 27.05 -7.06
C CYS A 212 0.29 27.71 -6.35
N ARG A 213 0.54 27.38 -5.09
CA ARG A 213 1.69 27.91 -4.34
C ARG A 213 3.01 27.47 -4.96
N THR A 214 3.11 26.20 -5.34
CA THR A 214 4.31 25.65 -5.99
C THR A 214 4.58 26.37 -7.30
N LEU A 215 3.55 26.49 -8.16
CA LEU A 215 3.65 27.18 -9.44
C LEU A 215 3.97 28.66 -9.30
N TYR A 216 3.40 29.36 -8.30
CA TYR A 216 3.67 30.77 -8.05
C TYR A 216 5.12 31.03 -7.59
N ASN A 217 5.70 30.07 -6.87
CA ASN A 217 7.08 30.17 -6.36
C ASN A 217 8.13 29.67 -7.35
N LEU A 218 7.74 29.07 -8.47
CA LEU A 218 8.69 28.72 -9.53
C LEU A 218 9.26 30.00 -10.13
N PRO A 219 10.60 30.13 -10.27
CA PRO A 219 11.19 31.26 -10.96
C PRO A 219 10.61 31.34 -12.37
N CYS A 220 10.08 32.50 -12.74
CA CYS A 220 9.51 32.73 -14.05
C CYS A 220 10.62 32.51 -15.08
N HIS A 221 10.61 31.37 -15.78
CA HIS A 221 11.39 31.20 -16.99
C HIS A 221 10.77 32.13 -18.03
N ILE A 222 11.24 33.38 -18.05
CA ILE A 222 11.04 34.25 -19.20
C ILE A 222 11.85 33.58 -20.31
N PRO A 223 11.23 33.02 -21.36
CA PRO A 223 11.98 32.46 -22.46
C PRO A 223 12.83 33.58 -23.06
N ASP A 224 14.13 33.30 -23.24
CA ASP A 224 15.05 34.25 -23.87
C ASP A 224 14.44 34.72 -25.20
N PRO A 225 14.49 36.04 -25.50
CA PRO A 225 13.98 36.55 -26.74
C PRO A 225 14.67 35.84 -27.90
N LEU A 226 13.86 35.30 -28.83
CA LEU A 226 14.34 34.58 -30.01
C LEU A 226 15.46 35.38 -30.71
N PRO A 227 16.55 34.73 -31.12
CA PRO A 227 17.66 35.40 -31.79
C PRO A 227 17.14 36.10 -33.05
N LYS A 228 17.48 37.40 -33.16
CA LYS A 228 17.16 38.24 -34.32
C LYS A 228 17.99 37.84 -35.54
#